data_AF-A0A183A8E8-F1
#
_entry.id   AF-A0A183A8E8-F1
#
_cell.length_a   1.000
_cell.length_b   1.000
_cell.length_c   1.000
_cell.angle_alpha   90.00
_cell.angle_beta   90.00
_cell.angle_gamma   90.00
#
_symmetry.space_group_name_H-M   'P 1'
#
loop_
_entity.id
_entity.type
_entity.pdbx_description
1 polymer ?
#
loop_
_entity_poly.entity_id
_entity_poly.type
_entity_poly.pdbx_seq_one_letter_code
_entity_poly.pdbx_strand_id
1 'polypeptide(L)'
;MESSRLGADFIECIKLGILHSPSGRFLTAEVFNNEINVSGTALRRRQVWTVLTERGSPQTVFIQSHLGRFLSADKDGRVCGAATTPGADERFVLEFSPQATVVQKKQLRLLLFIVAYGGIHLRHQFRSRYFRMMPDGTELRADMPYPWGPETLLWIEQLPMAGSAGPGRPAIPTAGRNAVARLGRVALRCQNGQYLKPDGSFADTLDDSVLYALELRPGTPRTFAFRDTSGAYLTTVGPGTAKVKVNSTVPGKEELFLIERAVLQVGVLAHNNKYASVKQGTEISANQHELDETAIFQLEYLGGKGFNSSDAIAAAVSVHQNSSFDGECPNSGVSATNGMTPGIYCLVTGHWRLRSRSGKLWRMAPSFGVQNTASDG
;
A
#
# COMPACT_ATOMS: atom_id res chain seq x y z
N MET A 1 -12.03 -2.80 24.18
CA MET A 1 -12.05 -4.02 23.34
C MET A 1 -10.62 -4.32 22.96
N GLU A 2 -10.02 -5.29 23.64
CA GLU A 2 -8.67 -5.75 23.36
C GLU A 2 -8.62 -6.33 21.94
N SER A 3 -7.73 -5.78 21.11
CA SER A 3 -7.31 -6.47 19.90
C SER A 3 -6.65 -7.76 20.38
N SER A 4 -7.29 -8.89 20.12
CA SER A 4 -6.68 -10.21 20.23
C SER A 4 -5.42 -10.18 19.37
N ARG A 5 -4.27 -9.94 20.00
CA ARG A 5 -2.97 -9.98 19.34
C ARG A 5 -2.85 -11.40 18.83
N LEU A 6 -2.88 -11.57 17.50
CA LEU A 6 -2.45 -12.82 16.90
C LEU A 6 -1.08 -13.16 17.51
N GLY A 7 -0.87 -14.44 17.86
CA GLY A 7 0.39 -14.90 18.41
C GLY A 7 1.58 -14.43 17.56
N ALA A 8 2.78 -14.37 18.16
CA ALA A 8 4.00 -13.85 17.53
C ALA A 8 4.38 -14.53 16.20
N ASP A 9 3.72 -15.65 15.86
CA ASP A 9 3.96 -16.49 14.70
C ASP A 9 3.25 -16.03 13.42
N PHE A 10 2.24 -15.16 13.52
CA PHE A 10 1.49 -14.68 12.35
C PHE A 10 2.03 -13.35 11.81
N ILE A 11 2.00 -13.22 10.48
CA ILE A 11 2.45 -12.04 9.74
C ILE A 11 1.35 -11.56 8.81
N GLU A 12 1.03 -10.27 8.90
CA GLU A 12 0.15 -9.59 7.96
C GLU A 12 0.83 -9.43 6.59
N CYS A 13 0.22 -10.03 5.57
CA CYS A 13 0.68 -9.96 4.20
C CYS A 13 0.08 -8.76 3.46
N ILE A 14 -1.25 -8.66 3.42
CA ILE A 14 -1.95 -7.60 2.67
C ILE A 14 -3.40 -7.45 3.17
N LYS A 15 -3.95 -6.24 3.05
CA LYS A 15 -5.39 -5.96 3.18
C LYS A 15 -6.01 -5.76 1.81
N LEU A 16 -7.15 -6.42 1.59
CA LEU A 16 -7.76 -6.51 0.29
C LEU A 16 -9.29 -6.62 0.31
N GLY A 17 -9.90 -6.37 -0.86
CA GLY A 17 -11.24 -6.85 -1.20
C GLY A 17 -11.18 -8.15 -1.98
N ILE A 18 -12.13 -9.05 -1.72
CA ILE A 18 -12.30 -10.32 -2.46
C ILE A 18 -13.49 -10.17 -3.40
N LEU A 19 -13.25 -10.09 -4.71
CA LEU A 19 -14.32 -9.92 -5.70
C LEU A 19 -14.81 -11.28 -6.23
N HIS A 20 -16.12 -11.52 -6.16
CA HIS A 20 -16.74 -12.70 -6.74
C HIS A 20 -16.92 -12.53 -8.25
N SER A 21 -16.18 -13.33 -9.02
CA SER A 21 -16.08 -13.20 -10.48
C SER A 21 -17.43 -13.22 -11.23
N PRO A 22 -18.41 -14.09 -10.91
CA PRO A 22 -19.70 -14.07 -11.59
C PRO A 22 -20.58 -12.85 -11.31
N SER A 23 -20.52 -12.27 -10.10
CA SER A 23 -21.44 -11.19 -9.70
C SER A 23 -20.79 -9.81 -9.69
N GLY A 24 -19.47 -9.72 -9.72
CA GLY A 24 -18.76 -8.45 -9.54
C GLY A 24 -19.02 -7.81 -8.17
N ARG A 25 -19.39 -8.61 -7.17
CA ARG A 25 -19.64 -8.16 -5.79
C ARG A 25 -18.58 -8.69 -4.83
N PHE A 26 -18.29 -7.92 -3.80
CA PHE A 26 -17.33 -8.29 -2.78
C PHE A 26 -17.91 -9.31 -1.80
N LEU A 27 -17.02 -10.21 -1.36
CA LEU A 27 -17.21 -10.96 -0.14
C LEU A 27 -17.31 -10.00 1.04
N THR A 28 -18.42 -10.08 1.77
CA THR A 28 -18.75 -9.22 2.90
C THR A 28 -18.84 -10.08 4.15
N ALA A 29 -18.15 -9.66 5.21
CA ALA A 29 -18.36 -10.19 6.56
C ALA A 29 -19.46 -9.37 7.25
N GLU A 30 -20.57 -9.99 7.60
CA GLU A 30 -21.64 -9.33 8.35
C GLU A 30 -21.30 -9.20 9.83
N VAL A 31 -21.80 -8.12 10.43
CA VAL A 31 -21.60 -7.83 11.85
C VAL A 31 -22.44 -8.76 12.74
N PHE A 32 -23.64 -9.09 12.26
CA PHE A 32 -24.59 -9.95 12.94
C PHE A 32 -24.51 -11.38 12.39
N ASN A 33 -24.76 -12.36 13.24
CA ASN A 33 -24.77 -13.80 12.93
C ASN A 33 -23.47 -14.43 12.41
N ASN A 34 -22.39 -13.65 12.27
CA ASN A 34 -21.09 -14.11 11.77
C ASN A 34 -21.18 -14.67 10.34
N GLU A 35 -22.19 -14.22 9.60
CA GLU A 35 -22.45 -14.65 8.23
C GLU A 35 -21.48 -14.00 7.25
N ILE A 36 -21.21 -14.72 6.17
CA ILE A 36 -20.44 -14.26 5.04
C ILE A 36 -21.32 -14.33 3.81
N ASN A 37 -21.39 -13.24 3.06
CA ASN A 37 -22.19 -13.16 1.85
C ASN A 37 -21.44 -12.44 0.73
N VAL A 38 -22.05 -12.37 -0.45
CA VAL A 38 -21.49 -11.74 -1.65
C VAL A 38 -22.42 -10.61 -2.10
N SER A 39 -22.53 -9.59 -1.26
CA SER A 39 -23.47 -8.46 -1.45
C SER A 39 -22.78 -7.13 -1.76
N GLY A 40 -21.49 -6.97 -1.42
CA GLY A 40 -20.84 -5.67 -1.45
C GLY A 40 -20.66 -5.12 -2.86
N THR A 41 -21.16 -3.92 -3.14
CA THR A 41 -20.98 -3.23 -4.43
C THR A 41 -19.78 -2.28 -4.45
N ALA A 42 -19.19 -2.03 -3.28
CA ALA A 42 -18.03 -1.17 -3.09
C ALA A 42 -17.13 -1.73 -2.00
N LEU A 43 -15.84 -1.42 -2.07
CA LEU A 43 -14.87 -1.81 -1.06
C LEU A 43 -14.96 -0.86 0.14
N ARG A 44 -15.75 -1.26 1.15
CA ARG A 44 -15.85 -0.56 2.44
C ARG A 44 -15.35 -1.48 3.55
N ARG A 45 -15.37 -1.00 4.80
CA ARG A 45 -14.87 -1.72 5.99
C ARG A 45 -15.30 -3.19 6.05
N ARG A 46 -16.55 -3.53 5.72
CA ARG A 46 -17.05 -4.93 5.78
C ARG A 46 -16.54 -5.85 4.67
N GLN A 47 -16.03 -5.26 3.60
CA GLN A 47 -15.45 -5.95 2.44
C GLN A 47 -13.93 -6.04 2.52
N VAL A 48 -13.31 -5.47 3.57
CA VAL A 48 -11.86 -5.55 3.79
C VAL A 48 -11.52 -6.82 4.56
N TRP A 49 -10.62 -7.59 3.98
CA TRP A 49 -10.05 -8.81 4.51
C TRP A 49 -8.53 -8.68 4.62
N THR A 50 -7.96 -9.20 5.69
CA THR A 50 -6.53 -9.25 5.96
C THR A 50 -6.02 -10.65 5.67
N VAL A 51 -5.07 -10.78 4.76
CA VAL A 51 -4.36 -12.05 4.52
C VAL A 51 -3.18 -12.13 5.46
N LEU A 52 -3.12 -13.23 6.19
CA LEU A 52 -2.10 -13.54 7.18
C LEU A 52 -1.40 -14.84 6.79
N THR A 53 -0.14 -14.99 7.19
CA THR A 53 0.62 -16.24 7.03
C THR A 53 1.35 -16.57 8.33
N GLU A 54 1.62 -17.84 8.56
CA GLU A 54 2.46 -18.28 9.67
C GLU A 54 3.93 -18.29 9.25
N ARG A 55 4.85 -17.89 10.15
CA ARG A 55 6.31 -17.86 9.87
C ARG A 55 6.88 -19.20 9.39
N GLY A 56 6.37 -20.30 9.92
CA GLY A 56 6.82 -21.66 9.60
C GLY A 56 6.15 -22.28 8.37
N SER A 57 5.05 -21.71 7.88
CA SER A 57 4.29 -22.25 6.74
C SER A 57 3.82 -21.12 5.81
N PRO A 58 4.73 -20.58 4.96
CA PRO A 58 4.41 -19.45 4.08
C PRO A 58 3.40 -19.81 2.97
N GLN A 59 3.11 -21.09 2.74
CA GLN A 59 2.12 -21.52 1.74
C GLN A 59 0.69 -21.54 2.29
N THR A 60 0.56 -21.59 3.62
CA THR A 60 -0.75 -21.59 4.29
C THR A 60 -1.10 -20.16 4.69
N VAL A 61 -2.23 -19.69 4.20
CA VAL A 61 -2.75 -18.38 4.55
C VAL A 61 -4.02 -18.48 5.38
N PHE A 62 -4.25 -17.45 6.16
CA PHE A 62 -5.46 -17.23 6.95
C PHE A 62 -6.07 -15.91 6.52
N ILE A 63 -7.39 -15.87 6.38
CA ILE A 63 -8.10 -14.69 5.89
C ILE A 63 -8.95 -14.16 7.03
N GLN A 64 -8.60 -12.98 7.55
CA GLN A 64 -9.26 -12.36 8.69
C GLN A 64 -10.14 -11.20 8.25
N SER A 65 -11.38 -11.17 8.70
CA SER A 65 -12.32 -10.07 8.50
C SER A 65 -11.94 -8.84 9.33
N HIS A 66 -12.54 -7.70 9.01
CA HIS A 66 -12.47 -6.46 9.80
C HIS A 66 -12.94 -6.59 11.28
N LEU A 67 -13.62 -7.68 11.64
CA LEU A 67 -14.05 -7.98 13.01
C LEU A 67 -13.00 -8.78 13.80
N GLY A 68 -11.85 -9.10 13.19
CA GLY A 68 -10.83 -9.96 13.78
C GLY A 68 -11.16 -11.45 13.69
N ARG A 69 -12.24 -11.83 12.99
CA ARG A 69 -12.65 -13.23 12.83
C ARG A 69 -12.12 -13.83 11.54
N PHE A 70 -11.77 -15.10 11.56
CA PHE A 70 -11.22 -15.84 10.44
C PHE A 70 -12.33 -16.41 9.56
N LEU A 71 -12.05 -16.42 8.26
CA LEU A 71 -12.76 -17.21 7.28
C LEU A 71 -12.51 -18.69 7.61
N SER A 72 -13.56 -19.50 7.62
CA SER A 72 -13.50 -20.93 7.88
C SER A 72 -14.21 -21.69 6.77
N ALA A 73 -13.74 -22.88 6.41
CA ALA A 73 -14.40 -23.79 5.51
C ALA A 73 -14.42 -25.21 6.11
N ASP A 74 -15.61 -25.68 6.48
CA ASP A 74 -15.77 -27.00 7.07
C ASP A 74 -15.62 -28.14 6.04
N LYS A 75 -15.65 -29.39 6.53
CA LYS A 75 -15.59 -30.61 5.71
C LYS A 75 -16.74 -30.74 4.69
N ASP A 76 -17.88 -30.10 4.95
CA ASP A 76 -19.06 -30.12 4.09
C ASP A 76 -19.02 -28.97 3.05
N GLY A 77 -17.98 -28.12 3.12
CA GLY A 77 -17.78 -26.98 2.22
C GLY A 77 -18.57 -25.74 2.61
N ARG A 78 -19.16 -25.68 3.81
CA ARG A 78 -19.81 -24.47 4.30
C ARG A 78 -18.76 -23.48 4.76
N VAL A 79 -18.97 -22.22 4.37
CA VAL A 79 -18.05 -21.12 4.68
C VAL A 79 -18.69 -20.22 5.74
N CYS A 80 -17.96 -19.91 6.80
CA CYS A 80 -18.43 -19.00 7.86
C CYS A 80 -17.31 -18.07 8.35
N GLY A 81 -17.68 -17.06 9.15
CA GLY A 81 -16.75 -16.05 9.68
C GLY A 81 -16.81 -15.96 11.21
N ALA A 82 -17.01 -17.09 11.89
CA ALA A 82 -17.23 -17.12 13.34
C ALA A 82 -15.95 -17.32 14.16
N ALA A 83 -14.93 -17.96 13.59
CA ALA A 83 -13.72 -18.34 14.31
C ALA A 83 -12.92 -17.11 14.79
N THR A 84 -12.60 -17.05 16.07
CA THR A 84 -11.74 -16.02 16.67
C THR A 84 -10.28 -16.43 16.76
N THR A 85 -9.99 -17.72 16.53
CA THR A 85 -8.64 -18.29 16.54
C THR A 85 -8.43 -19.12 15.27
N PRO A 86 -7.20 -19.18 14.74
CA PRO A 86 -6.88 -19.99 13.57
C PRO A 86 -6.82 -21.48 13.93
N GLY A 87 -7.58 -22.31 13.22
CA GLY A 87 -7.60 -23.77 13.33
C GLY A 87 -7.30 -24.45 12.00
N ALA A 88 -7.75 -25.70 11.84
CA ALA A 88 -7.56 -26.47 10.62
C ALA A 88 -8.48 -26.00 9.47
N ASP A 89 -9.69 -25.57 9.80
CA ASP A 89 -10.72 -25.15 8.85
C ASP A 89 -10.48 -23.71 8.33
N GLU A 90 -9.61 -22.95 9.00
CA GLU A 90 -9.20 -21.59 8.63
C GLU A 90 -7.96 -21.56 7.73
N ARG A 91 -7.41 -22.73 7.37
CA ARG A 91 -6.21 -22.85 6.53
C ARG A 91 -6.60 -22.85 5.05
N PHE A 92 -6.09 -21.86 4.32
CA PHE A 92 -6.26 -21.76 2.88
C PHE A 92 -4.92 -21.75 2.14
N VAL A 93 -4.96 -22.02 0.85
CA VAL A 93 -3.83 -21.85 -0.06
C VAL A 93 -4.24 -20.85 -1.13
N LEU A 94 -3.35 -19.93 -1.46
CA LEU A 94 -3.53 -19.00 -2.57
C LEU A 94 -3.06 -19.66 -3.86
N GLU A 95 -3.95 -19.74 -4.85
CA GLU A 95 -3.58 -20.15 -6.20
C GLU A 95 -3.98 -19.08 -7.20
N PHE A 96 -3.05 -18.75 -8.07
CA PHE A 96 -3.24 -17.78 -9.13
C PHE A 96 -3.69 -18.50 -10.39
N SER A 97 -4.91 -18.24 -10.83
CA SER A 97 -5.43 -18.79 -12.09
C SER A 97 -5.07 -17.84 -13.25
N PRO A 98 -4.25 -18.26 -14.23
CA PRO A 98 -3.85 -17.42 -15.37
C PRO A 98 -5.02 -16.99 -16.26
N GLN A 99 -6.06 -17.84 -16.29
CA GLN A 99 -7.30 -17.64 -17.03
C GLN A 99 -8.44 -17.74 -16.01
N ALA A 100 -9.46 -16.87 -16.07
CA ALA A 100 -10.58 -16.86 -15.12
C ALA A 100 -11.47 -18.14 -15.16
N THR A 101 -11.03 -19.23 -15.80
CA THR A 101 -11.91 -20.19 -16.46
C THR A 101 -11.99 -21.59 -15.82
N VAL A 102 -11.05 -22.08 -14.98
CA VAL A 102 -11.05 -23.52 -14.58
C VAL A 102 -11.34 -23.76 -13.10
N VAL A 103 -12.55 -24.25 -12.78
CA VAL A 103 -13.07 -24.47 -11.42
C VAL A 103 -12.42 -25.72 -10.82
N GLN A 104 -11.59 -25.57 -9.78
CA GLN A 104 -11.18 -26.67 -8.91
C GLN A 104 -11.67 -26.45 -7.49
N LYS A 105 -12.09 -27.55 -6.85
CA LYS A 105 -12.71 -27.60 -5.52
C LYS A 105 -11.69 -27.25 -4.43
N LYS A 106 -12.14 -26.49 -3.43
CA LYS A 106 -11.38 -25.93 -2.29
C LYS A 106 -10.35 -24.83 -2.64
N GLN A 107 -10.61 -24.05 -3.68
CA GLN A 107 -9.74 -22.92 -4.08
C GLN A 107 -10.47 -21.58 -4.00
N LEU A 108 -10.09 -20.70 -3.06
CA LEU A 108 -10.51 -19.31 -3.07
C LEU A 108 -9.76 -18.56 -4.16
N ARG A 109 -10.46 -18.25 -5.25
CA ARG A 109 -9.93 -17.37 -6.29
C ARG A 109 -10.04 -15.93 -5.85
N LEU A 110 -8.92 -15.34 -5.48
CA LEU A 110 -8.83 -13.96 -5.05
C LEU A 110 -8.55 -13.07 -6.25
N LEU A 111 -9.57 -12.34 -6.69
CA LEU A 111 -9.36 -11.10 -7.45
C LEU A 111 -9.10 -10.00 -6.42
N LEU A 112 -7.83 -9.65 -6.30
CA LEU A 112 -7.28 -8.76 -5.30
C LEU A 112 -7.65 -7.31 -5.62
N PHE A 113 -8.45 -6.68 -4.76
CA PHE A 113 -8.52 -5.21 -4.72
C PHE A 113 -7.64 -4.71 -3.59
N ILE A 114 -6.58 -3.97 -3.93
CA ILE A 114 -5.64 -3.50 -2.91
C ILE A 114 -6.24 -2.29 -2.22
N VAL A 115 -6.25 -2.31 -0.89
CA VAL A 115 -6.58 -1.13 -0.09
C VAL A 115 -5.32 -0.27 0.02
N ALA A 116 -4.90 0.37 -1.08
CA ALA A 116 -3.76 1.29 -1.09
C ALA A 116 -4.13 2.56 -1.86
N TYR A 117 -4.41 3.63 -1.12
CA TYR A 117 -4.77 4.95 -1.67
C TYR A 117 -3.65 5.98 -1.51
N GLY A 118 -2.40 5.53 -1.36
CA GLY A 118 -1.23 6.38 -1.18
C GLY A 118 -0.08 5.95 -2.08
N GLY A 119 0.83 6.88 -2.36
CA GLY A 119 2.03 6.57 -3.12
C GLY A 119 2.86 5.47 -2.46
N ILE A 120 3.54 4.69 -3.29
CA ILE A 120 4.38 3.56 -2.90
C ILE A 120 5.81 3.77 -3.39
N HIS A 121 6.72 3.02 -2.77
CA HIS A 121 8.03 2.74 -3.33
C HIS A 121 8.06 1.27 -3.73
N LEU A 122 8.45 1.01 -4.98
CA LEU A 122 8.66 -0.33 -5.47
C LEU A 122 10.14 -0.68 -5.35
N ARG A 123 10.46 -1.76 -4.65
CA ARG A 123 11.83 -2.26 -4.51
C ARG A 123 11.99 -3.59 -5.20
N HIS A 124 12.98 -3.71 -6.05
CA HIS A 124 13.36 -4.96 -6.68
C HIS A 124 14.03 -5.89 -5.66
N GLN A 125 13.55 -7.12 -5.49
CA GLN A 125 14.08 -8.04 -4.48
C GLN A 125 15.54 -8.41 -4.77
N PHE A 126 15.81 -8.95 -5.97
CA PHE A 126 17.15 -9.41 -6.32
C PHE A 126 18.19 -8.29 -6.39
N ARG A 127 17.92 -7.19 -7.13
CA ARG A 127 18.84 -6.05 -7.23
C ARG A 127 19.00 -5.28 -5.92
N SER A 128 18.03 -5.40 -5.00
CA SER A 128 17.96 -4.56 -3.80
C SER A 128 18.08 -3.07 -4.14
N ARG A 129 17.30 -2.65 -5.12
CA ARG A 129 17.20 -1.26 -5.60
C ARG A 129 15.74 -0.85 -5.76
N TYR A 130 15.46 0.42 -5.52
CA TYR A 130 14.18 1.06 -5.72
C TYR A 130 14.04 1.52 -7.16
N PHE A 131 12.81 1.47 -7.65
CA PHE A 131 12.47 2.01 -8.96
C PHE A 131 12.39 3.53 -8.92
N ARG A 132 12.88 4.16 -9.98
CA ARG A 132 12.62 5.57 -10.31
C ARG A 132 12.31 5.73 -11.78
N MET A 133 11.59 6.79 -12.12
CA MET A 133 11.49 7.26 -13.49
C MET A 133 12.79 7.98 -13.88
N MET A 134 13.30 7.71 -15.08
CA MET A 134 14.46 8.41 -15.61
C MET A 134 14.10 9.89 -15.92
N PRO A 135 15.05 10.84 -15.82
CA PRO A 135 14.76 12.27 -16.03
C PRO A 135 14.25 12.62 -17.43
N ASP A 136 14.61 11.81 -18.42
CA ASP A 136 14.13 11.91 -19.80
C ASP A 136 12.70 11.35 -19.99
N GLY A 137 12.13 10.73 -18.95
CA GLY A 137 10.81 10.11 -18.98
C GLY A 137 10.72 8.85 -19.86
N THR A 138 11.85 8.30 -20.31
CA THR A 138 11.85 7.21 -21.29
C THR A 138 11.74 5.83 -20.67
N GLU A 139 12.22 5.68 -19.42
CA GLU A 139 12.33 4.39 -18.76
C GLU A 139 12.05 4.47 -17.25
N LEU A 140 11.49 3.38 -16.71
CA LEU A 140 11.45 3.12 -15.26
C LEU A 140 12.61 2.19 -14.89
N ARG A 141 13.46 2.56 -13.94
CA ARG A 141 14.72 1.84 -13.64
C ARG A 141 14.88 1.52 -12.15
N ALA A 142 15.25 0.28 -11.83
CA ALA A 142 15.61 -0.17 -10.49
C ALA A 142 17.10 -0.02 -10.21
N ASP A 143 17.57 1.22 -10.05
CA ASP A 143 18.97 1.55 -9.78
C ASP A 143 19.19 2.31 -8.47
N MET A 144 18.13 2.76 -7.80
CA MET A 144 18.24 3.61 -6.61
C MET A 144 18.49 2.79 -5.34
N PRO A 145 19.51 3.10 -4.53
CA PRO A 145 19.73 2.42 -3.26
C PRO A 145 18.65 2.79 -2.22
N TYR A 146 18.10 4.00 -2.31
CA TYR A 146 17.05 4.52 -1.44
C TYR A 146 16.01 5.26 -2.28
N PRO A 147 14.72 5.23 -1.91
CA PRO A 147 13.68 5.89 -2.69
C PRO A 147 13.67 7.39 -2.35
N TRP A 148 14.48 8.16 -3.08
CA TRP A 148 14.63 9.60 -2.90
C TRP A 148 14.06 10.37 -4.07
N GLY A 149 13.50 11.55 -3.79
CA GLY A 149 12.88 12.39 -4.80
C GLY A 149 11.54 11.83 -5.31
N PRO A 150 10.75 12.68 -5.96
CA PRO A 150 9.41 12.32 -6.40
C PRO A 150 9.43 11.32 -7.58
N GLU A 151 10.56 11.17 -8.28
CA GLU A 151 10.74 10.20 -9.36
C GLU A 151 10.66 8.74 -8.89
N THR A 152 10.83 8.49 -7.58
CA THR A 152 10.70 7.16 -6.95
C THR A 152 9.29 6.85 -6.46
N LEU A 153 8.37 7.81 -6.61
CA LEU A 153 6.99 7.69 -6.19
C LEU A 153 6.15 7.04 -7.31
N LEU A 154 5.52 5.93 -6.97
CA LEU A 154 4.62 5.21 -7.87
C LEU A 154 3.24 5.06 -7.22
N TRP A 155 2.23 4.80 -8.03
CA TRP A 155 0.88 4.46 -7.56
C TRP A 155 0.46 3.14 -8.19
N ILE A 156 -0.15 2.29 -7.36
CA ILE A 156 -0.87 1.13 -7.86
C ILE A 156 -2.32 1.56 -8.04
N GLU A 157 -2.76 1.65 -9.28
CA GLU A 157 -4.13 2.02 -9.61
C GLU A 157 -4.90 0.81 -10.14
N GLN A 158 -6.19 0.78 -9.87
CA GLN A 158 -7.10 -0.26 -10.38
C GLN A 158 -8.20 0.43 -11.19
N LEU A 159 -8.79 -0.33 -12.12
CA LEU A 159 -9.92 0.17 -12.88
C LEU A 159 -11.08 0.51 -11.94
N PRO A 160 -11.77 1.65 -12.15
CA PRO A 160 -12.91 2.02 -11.36
C PRO A 160 -14.01 0.97 -11.52
N MET A 161 -14.68 0.62 -10.42
CA MET A 161 -15.85 -0.25 -10.50
C MET A 161 -17.03 0.53 -11.08
N ALA A 162 -17.78 -0.11 -11.98
CA ALA A 162 -18.91 0.50 -12.70
C ALA A 162 -20.02 1.07 -11.78
N GLY A 163 -20.01 0.76 -10.47
CA GLY A 163 -20.95 1.29 -9.48
C GLY A 163 -20.57 2.64 -8.84
N SER A 164 -19.47 3.28 -9.22
CA SER A 164 -19.11 4.62 -8.71
C SER A 164 -19.54 5.78 -9.61
N ALA A 165 -20.17 5.51 -10.75
CA ALA A 165 -20.74 6.54 -11.61
C ALA A 165 -22.15 6.91 -11.12
N GLY A 166 -22.46 8.21 -11.10
CA GLY A 166 -23.66 8.80 -10.51
C GLY A 166 -25.03 8.26 -10.99
N PRO A 167 -26.13 8.78 -10.41
CA PRO A 167 -27.48 8.28 -10.65
C PRO A 167 -27.85 8.39 -12.14
N GLY A 168 -28.21 7.27 -12.77
CA GLY A 168 -28.76 7.24 -14.13
C GLY A 168 -28.07 6.33 -15.15
N ARG A 169 -26.97 5.64 -14.81
CA ARG A 169 -26.40 4.57 -15.67
C ARG A 169 -26.87 3.19 -15.23
N PRO A 170 -27.17 2.27 -16.17
CA PRO A 170 -27.76 0.97 -15.86
C PRO A 170 -26.85 0.15 -14.94
N ALA A 171 -27.49 -0.63 -14.07
CA ALA A 171 -26.86 -1.57 -13.14
C ALA A 171 -25.80 -2.42 -13.84
N ILE A 172 -24.76 -2.80 -13.08
CA ILE A 172 -23.67 -3.71 -13.46
C ILE A 172 -24.22 -4.75 -14.45
N PRO A 173 -23.98 -4.62 -15.77
CA PRO A 173 -24.41 -5.65 -16.70
C PRO A 173 -23.66 -6.89 -16.25
N THR A 174 -24.37 -7.99 -16.00
CA THR A 174 -23.87 -9.29 -15.53
C THR A 174 -22.46 -9.52 -16.05
N ALA A 175 -21.47 -9.08 -15.28
CA ALA A 175 -20.17 -8.81 -15.85
C ALA A 175 -19.58 -10.18 -16.10
N GLY A 176 -19.46 -10.56 -17.38
CA GLY A 176 -18.90 -11.85 -17.75
C GLY A 176 -17.56 -12.04 -17.03
N ARG A 177 -17.17 -13.29 -16.75
CA ARG A 177 -15.97 -13.61 -15.94
C ARG A 177 -14.73 -12.79 -16.34
N ASN A 178 -14.56 -12.51 -17.64
CA ASN A 178 -13.48 -11.70 -18.19
C ASN A 178 -13.52 -10.23 -17.76
N ALA A 179 -14.71 -9.61 -17.76
CA ALA A 179 -14.89 -8.23 -17.31
C ALA A 179 -14.57 -8.09 -15.82
N VAL A 180 -14.94 -9.08 -14.99
CA VAL A 180 -14.62 -9.05 -13.57
C VAL A 180 -13.15 -9.35 -13.29
N ALA A 181 -12.56 -10.27 -14.05
CA ALA A 181 -11.11 -10.54 -13.99
C ALA A 181 -10.29 -9.30 -14.34
N ARG A 182 -10.75 -8.49 -15.29
CA ARG A 182 -10.15 -7.21 -15.67
C ARG A 182 -10.16 -6.21 -14.52
N LEU A 183 -11.24 -6.13 -13.74
CA LEU A 183 -11.34 -5.19 -12.61
C LEU A 183 -10.36 -5.50 -11.46
N GLY A 184 -9.95 -6.76 -11.31
CA GLY A 184 -8.96 -7.16 -10.30
C GLY A 184 -7.49 -6.93 -10.72
N ARG A 185 -7.25 -6.37 -11.91
CA ARG A 185 -5.90 -6.03 -12.37
C ARG A 185 -5.46 -4.66 -11.84
N VAL A 186 -4.16 -4.42 -11.90
CA VAL A 186 -3.52 -3.19 -11.44
C VAL A 186 -2.68 -2.57 -12.56
N ALA A 187 -2.53 -1.26 -12.53
CA ALA A 187 -1.54 -0.54 -13.33
C ALA A 187 -0.53 0.16 -12.41
N LEU A 188 0.69 0.32 -12.91
CA LEU A 188 1.75 1.06 -12.23
C LEU A 188 1.84 2.46 -12.85
N ARG A 189 1.35 3.45 -12.12
CA ARG A 189 1.38 4.87 -12.53
C ARG A 189 2.62 5.56 -11.95
N CYS A 190 3.30 6.34 -12.76
CA CYS A 190 4.48 7.13 -12.40
C CYS A 190 4.09 8.57 -12.02
N GLN A 191 5.04 9.34 -11.51
CA GLN A 191 4.83 10.72 -11.06
C GLN A 191 4.31 11.66 -12.15
N ASN A 192 4.72 11.46 -13.41
CA ASN A 192 4.24 12.26 -14.55
C ASN A 192 2.79 11.90 -14.97
N GLY A 193 2.16 10.95 -14.28
CA GLY A 193 0.81 10.51 -14.55
C GLY A 193 0.70 9.36 -15.55
N GLN A 194 1.80 8.94 -16.17
CA GLN A 194 1.81 7.87 -17.16
C GLN A 194 1.90 6.48 -16.52
N TYR A 195 1.48 5.46 -17.27
CA TYR A 195 1.40 4.07 -16.83
C TYR A 195 2.43 3.20 -17.55
N LEU A 196 3.08 2.31 -16.81
CA LEU A 196 4.10 1.40 -17.34
C LEU A 196 3.49 0.27 -18.18
N LYS A 197 3.87 0.15 -19.45
CA LYS A 197 3.52 -0.96 -20.33
C LYS A 197 4.47 -2.16 -20.16
N PRO A 198 4.04 -3.38 -20.52
CA PRO A 198 4.87 -4.58 -20.48
C PRO A 198 6.19 -4.48 -21.27
N ASP A 199 6.23 -3.71 -22.36
CA ASP A 199 7.44 -3.51 -23.17
C ASP A 199 8.42 -2.48 -22.58
N GLY A 200 8.07 -1.88 -21.43
CA GLY A 200 8.80 -0.83 -20.73
C GLY A 200 8.59 0.59 -21.23
N SER A 201 7.72 0.77 -22.23
CA SER A 201 7.26 2.11 -22.62
C SER A 201 6.12 2.58 -21.70
N PHE A 202 5.63 3.79 -21.95
CA PHE A 202 4.57 4.40 -21.13
C PHE A 202 3.30 4.66 -21.94
N ALA A 203 2.17 4.74 -21.23
CA ALA A 203 0.88 5.17 -21.76
C ALA A 203 0.30 6.31 -20.93
N ASP A 204 -0.41 7.25 -21.55
CA ASP A 204 -1.13 8.29 -20.82
C ASP A 204 -2.49 7.82 -20.30
N THR A 205 -2.98 6.68 -20.80
CA THR A 205 -4.31 6.14 -20.53
C THR A 205 -4.27 4.84 -19.74
N LEU A 206 -5.20 4.70 -18.80
CA LEU A 206 -5.46 3.45 -18.09
C LEU A 206 -6.32 2.53 -18.97
N ASP A 207 -5.66 1.76 -19.83
CA ASP A 207 -6.28 0.77 -20.72
C ASP A 207 -5.69 -0.64 -20.51
N ASP A 208 -6.12 -1.61 -21.32
CA ASP A 208 -5.71 -3.02 -21.15
C ASP A 208 -4.23 -3.27 -21.43
N SER A 209 -3.54 -2.35 -22.12
CA SER A 209 -2.12 -2.48 -22.43
C SER A 209 -1.20 -2.26 -21.23
N VAL A 210 -1.71 -1.65 -20.14
CA VAL A 210 -0.93 -1.32 -18.93
C VAL A 210 -1.34 -2.13 -17.70
N LEU A 211 -2.23 -3.11 -17.88
CA LEU A 211 -2.77 -3.91 -16.77
C LEU A 211 -1.94 -5.15 -16.48
N TYR A 212 -1.63 -5.33 -15.20
CA TYR A 212 -0.97 -6.51 -14.65
C TYR A 212 -1.89 -7.22 -13.66
N ALA A 213 -1.82 -8.55 -13.59
CA ALA A 213 -2.26 -9.28 -12.42
C ALA A 213 -1.18 -9.18 -11.34
N LEU A 214 -1.59 -8.85 -10.12
CA LEU A 214 -0.69 -8.80 -8.97
C LEU A 214 -0.73 -10.14 -8.21
N GLU A 215 0.41 -10.80 -8.12
CA GLU A 215 0.54 -12.06 -7.38
C GLU A 215 1.28 -11.84 -6.06
N LEU A 216 0.62 -12.11 -4.94
CA LEU A 216 1.23 -12.14 -3.61
C LEU A 216 2.00 -13.46 -3.42
N ARG A 217 3.26 -13.35 -3.00
CA ARG A 217 4.05 -14.45 -2.45
C ARG A 217 4.20 -14.23 -0.94
N PRO A 218 3.43 -14.95 -0.09
CA PRO A 218 3.53 -14.80 1.35
C PRO A 218 4.92 -15.24 1.85
N GLY A 219 5.40 -14.60 2.92
CA GLY A 219 6.73 -14.86 3.47
C GLY A 219 7.31 -13.65 4.20
N THR A 220 8.56 -13.78 4.64
CA THR A 220 9.31 -12.70 5.32
C THR A 220 10.66 -12.48 4.64
N PRO A 221 10.84 -11.43 3.82
CA PRO A 221 9.84 -10.43 3.46
C PRO A 221 8.76 -10.98 2.52
N ARG A 222 7.55 -10.43 2.59
CA ARG A 222 6.52 -10.68 1.58
C ARG A 222 6.95 -10.07 0.25
N THR A 223 6.62 -10.72 -0.85
CA THR A 223 6.96 -10.23 -2.19
C THR A 223 5.77 -10.31 -3.12
N PHE A 224 5.87 -9.58 -4.22
CA PHE A 224 4.83 -9.45 -5.23
C PHE A 224 5.43 -9.66 -6.62
N ALA A 225 4.67 -10.24 -7.53
CA ALA A 225 5.01 -10.32 -8.94
C ALA A 225 3.91 -9.66 -9.77
N PHE A 226 4.29 -8.96 -10.85
CA PHE A 226 3.35 -8.36 -11.79
C PHE A 226 3.34 -9.18 -13.07
N ARG A 227 2.19 -9.72 -13.44
CA ARG A 227 2.03 -10.59 -14.61
C ARG A 227 1.20 -9.89 -15.66
N ASP A 228 1.69 -9.84 -16.89
CA ASP A 228 0.97 -9.23 -18.01
C ASP A 228 -0.19 -10.12 -18.52
N THR A 229 -0.83 -9.70 -19.63
CA THR A 229 -1.90 -10.45 -20.28
C THR A 229 -1.41 -11.67 -21.06
N SER A 230 -0.14 -11.71 -21.49
CA SER A 230 0.48 -12.87 -22.13
C SER A 230 0.83 -13.97 -21.13
N GLY A 231 0.82 -13.63 -19.84
CA GLY A 231 1.14 -14.52 -18.75
C GLY A 231 2.62 -14.50 -18.37
N ALA A 232 3.39 -13.54 -18.89
CA ALA A 232 4.77 -13.29 -18.54
C ALA A 232 4.90 -12.27 -17.41
N TYR A 233 6.03 -12.27 -16.69
CA TYR A 233 6.23 -11.41 -15.52
C TYR A 233 7.13 -10.20 -15.80
N LEU A 234 6.81 -9.10 -15.12
CA LEU A 234 7.66 -7.91 -15.04
C LEU A 234 8.97 -8.28 -14.36
N THR A 235 10.08 -7.84 -14.96
CA THR A 235 11.44 -8.03 -14.46
C THR A 235 12.24 -6.77 -14.78
N THR A 236 13.58 -6.84 -14.66
CA THR A 236 14.46 -5.78 -15.09
C THR A 236 15.53 -6.26 -16.07
N VAL A 237 15.77 -5.47 -17.11
CA VAL A 237 16.76 -5.78 -18.16
C VAL A 237 17.88 -4.73 -18.15
N GLY A 238 19.10 -5.16 -18.48
CA GLY A 238 20.27 -4.28 -18.61
C GLY A 238 20.54 -3.46 -17.32
N PRO A 239 20.55 -2.11 -17.39
CA PRO A 239 20.85 -1.24 -16.26
C PRO A 239 19.79 -1.28 -15.15
N GLY A 240 18.70 -2.04 -15.33
CA GLY A 240 17.61 -2.14 -14.36
C GLY A 240 16.27 -1.68 -14.92
N THR A 241 16.15 -1.56 -16.25
CA THR A 241 14.95 -1.05 -16.92
C THR A 241 13.80 -2.04 -16.77
N ALA A 242 12.66 -1.56 -16.28
CA ALA A 242 11.46 -2.36 -16.02
C ALA A 242 10.82 -2.81 -17.34
N LYS A 243 10.82 -4.11 -17.60
CA LYS A 243 10.22 -4.72 -18.80
C LYS A 243 9.75 -6.13 -18.49
N VAL A 244 8.71 -6.58 -19.16
CA VAL A 244 8.29 -7.98 -19.16
C VAL A 244 9.20 -8.75 -20.09
N LYS A 245 9.77 -9.84 -19.58
CA LYS A 245 10.60 -10.74 -20.37
C LYS A 245 9.73 -11.87 -20.90
N VAL A 246 9.65 -11.95 -22.24
CA VAL A 246 8.91 -13.00 -22.95
C VAL A 246 9.37 -14.38 -22.46
N ASN A 247 8.43 -15.29 -22.25
CA ASN A 247 8.63 -16.67 -21.74
C ASN A 247 9.03 -16.80 -20.25
N SER A 248 9.09 -15.71 -19.48
CA SER A 248 9.16 -15.80 -18.02
C SER A 248 7.75 -16.10 -17.48
N THR A 249 7.35 -17.37 -17.45
CA THR A 249 5.99 -17.82 -17.06
C THR A 249 5.89 -18.34 -15.62
N VAL A 250 7.03 -18.44 -14.93
CA VAL A 250 7.13 -18.76 -13.51
C VAL A 250 8.04 -17.70 -12.88
N PRO A 251 7.59 -16.96 -11.86
CA PRO A 251 8.37 -15.87 -11.31
C PRO A 251 9.54 -16.42 -10.49
N GLY A 252 10.77 -16.01 -10.85
CA GLY A 252 11.99 -16.26 -10.10
C GLY A 252 12.35 -15.09 -9.20
N LYS A 253 13.59 -15.04 -8.69
CA LYS A 253 14.06 -13.93 -7.84
C LYS A 253 14.07 -12.57 -8.56
N GLU A 254 14.14 -12.57 -9.89
CA GLU A 254 14.21 -11.36 -10.71
C GLU A 254 12.83 -10.72 -10.95
N GLU A 255 11.76 -11.51 -10.82
CA GLU A 255 10.36 -11.10 -11.02
C GLU A 255 9.65 -10.73 -9.71
N LEU A 256 10.40 -10.65 -8.60
CA LEU A 256 9.85 -10.40 -7.27
C LEU A 256 10.19 -8.99 -6.77
N PHE A 257 9.16 -8.34 -6.24
CA PHE A 257 9.18 -6.96 -5.81
C PHE A 257 8.63 -6.82 -4.40
N LEU A 258 9.12 -5.82 -3.67
CA LEU A 258 8.53 -5.37 -2.42
C LEU A 258 7.77 -4.08 -2.69
N ILE A 259 6.51 -4.05 -2.26
CA ILE A 259 5.69 -2.85 -2.25
C ILE A 259 5.81 -2.25 -0.85
N GLU A 260 6.53 -1.14 -0.77
CA GLU A 260 6.77 -0.39 0.45
C GLU A 260 5.95 0.90 0.41
N ARG A 261 5.48 1.34 1.57
CA ARG A 261 4.71 2.58 1.68
C ARG A 261 5.65 3.77 1.46
N ALA A 262 5.24 4.75 0.66
CA ALA A 262 6.03 5.98 0.53
C ALA A 262 6.09 6.73 1.86
N VAL A 263 7.29 7.17 2.21
CA VAL A 263 7.58 7.92 3.43
C VAL A 263 7.62 9.41 3.10
N LEU A 264 7.17 10.24 4.02
CA LEU A 264 7.26 11.69 3.87
C LEU A 264 8.73 12.13 3.76
N GLN A 265 9.03 12.93 2.74
CA GLN A 265 10.27 13.69 2.64
C GLN A 265 9.97 15.12 3.10
N VAL A 266 10.72 15.60 4.10
CA VAL A 266 10.45 16.85 4.80
C VAL A 266 11.71 17.72 4.90
N GLY A 267 11.52 19.03 4.81
CA GLY A 267 12.48 20.01 5.30
C GLY A 267 12.22 20.33 6.77
N VAL A 268 13.28 20.51 7.55
CA VAL A 268 13.16 20.90 8.96
C VAL A 268 13.63 22.34 9.11
N LEU A 269 12.70 23.27 9.26
CA LEU A 269 13.00 24.68 9.49
C LEU A 269 13.18 24.94 11.00
N ALA A 270 14.35 25.42 11.41
CA ALA A 270 14.62 25.76 12.79
C ALA A 270 14.16 27.18 13.14
N HIS A 271 14.12 27.50 14.45
CA HIS A 271 13.69 28.81 14.96
C HIS A 271 14.50 30.01 14.42
N ASN A 272 15.70 29.75 13.90
CA ASN A 272 16.57 30.75 13.28
C ASN A 272 16.23 31.00 11.80
N ASN A 273 15.09 30.50 11.31
CA ASN A 273 14.64 30.55 9.91
C ASN A 273 15.63 29.93 8.92
N LYS A 274 16.41 28.93 9.36
CA LYS A 274 17.31 28.16 8.50
C LYS A 274 16.91 26.69 8.52
N TYR A 275 17.07 26.04 7.38
CA TYR A 275 16.85 24.60 7.24
C TYR A 275 17.99 23.81 7.86
N ALA A 276 17.61 22.77 8.58
CA ALA A 276 18.49 21.70 9.04
C ALA A 276 19.07 20.98 7.82
N SER A 277 20.37 20.69 7.84
CA SER A 277 21.09 20.07 6.73
C SER A 277 22.26 19.23 7.20
N VAL A 278 22.66 18.27 6.37
CA VAL A 278 23.84 17.41 6.55
C VAL A 278 25.08 17.90 5.78
N LYS A 279 24.99 19.08 5.14
CA LYS A 279 26.06 19.62 4.29
C LYS A 279 27.37 19.89 5.02
N GLN A 280 27.30 20.23 6.31
CA GLN A 280 28.47 20.56 7.12
C GLN A 280 29.15 19.35 7.79
N GLY A 281 28.67 18.11 7.57
CA GLY A 281 29.39 16.91 7.98
C GLY A 281 28.52 15.80 8.57
N THR A 282 28.90 15.33 9.75
CA THR A 282 28.30 14.14 10.39
C THR A 282 27.03 14.48 11.17
N GLU A 283 26.95 15.71 11.70
CA GLU A 283 25.80 16.20 12.46
C GLU A 283 24.83 17.01 11.60
N ILE A 284 23.57 17.02 12.01
CA ILE A 284 22.53 17.86 11.40
C ILE A 284 22.69 19.27 11.98
N SER A 285 22.81 20.27 11.11
CA SER A 285 22.98 21.68 11.49
C SER A 285 22.01 22.59 10.74
N ALA A 286 21.37 23.54 11.44
CA ALA A 286 20.38 24.45 10.86
C ALA A 286 21.01 25.75 10.36
N ASN A 287 21.54 25.70 9.14
CA ASN A 287 22.32 26.79 8.55
C ASN A 287 22.01 27.07 7.07
N GLN A 288 21.17 26.26 6.41
CA GLN A 288 20.84 26.47 5.00
C GLN A 288 19.66 27.44 4.88
N HIS A 289 19.72 28.33 3.89
CA HIS A 289 18.62 29.25 3.59
C HIS A 289 17.60 28.64 2.63
N GLU A 290 17.97 27.59 1.91
CA GLU A 290 17.16 26.93 0.89
C GLU A 290 16.98 25.44 1.20
N LEU A 291 15.88 24.87 0.71
CA LEU A 291 15.60 23.45 0.81
C LEU A 291 16.28 22.71 -0.35
N ASP A 292 17.57 22.41 -0.17
CA ASP A 292 18.34 21.58 -1.10
C ASP A 292 18.26 20.08 -0.72
N GLU A 293 18.87 19.22 -1.54
CA GLU A 293 18.88 17.78 -1.30
C GLU A 293 19.56 17.35 0.01
N THR A 294 20.40 18.22 0.58
CA THR A 294 21.06 17.99 1.88
C THR A 294 20.21 18.43 3.06
N ALA A 295 19.16 19.22 2.80
CA ALA A 295 18.20 19.73 3.78
C ALA A 295 16.85 18.99 3.76
N ILE A 296 16.67 18.03 2.85
CA ILE A 296 15.52 17.13 2.80
C ILE A 296 15.84 15.84 3.58
N PHE A 297 14.88 15.37 4.37
CA PHE A 297 14.98 14.13 5.15
C PHE A 297 13.74 13.27 4.97
N GLN A 298 13.91 11.95 4.89
CA GLN A 298 12.77 11.03 5.07
C GLN A 298 12.41 10.94 6.55
N LEU A 299 11.15 11.21 6.88
CA LEU A 299 10.61 11.13 8.23
C LEU A 299 9.93 9.79 8.46
N GLU A 300 10.59 8.89 9.18
CA GLU A 300 10.13 7.52 9.40
C GLU A 300 9.64 7.31 10.83
N TYR A 301 8.43 6.79 10.95
CA TYR A 301 7.85 6.40 12.23
C TYR A 301 8.32 5.01 12.66
N LEU A 302 8.87 4.90 13.87
CA LEU A 302 9.37 3.65 14.44
C LEU A 302 8.41 3.01 15.45
N GLY A 303 7.28 3.67 15.75
CA GLY A 303 6.28 3.20 16.72
C GLY A 303 6.19 4.08 17.98
N GLY A 304 5.19 3.81 18.81
CA GLY A 304 4.92 4.54 20.05
C GLY A 304 3.42 4.83 20.24
N LYS A 305 3.06 5.52 21.33
CA LYS A 305 1.74 6.16 21.41
C LYS A 305 1.87 7.42 20.55
N GLY A 306 1.12 7.59 19.47
CA GLY A 306 1.11 8.85 18.72
C GLY A 306 0.63 8.92 17.27
N PHE A 307 0.76 10.12 16.69
CA PHE A 307 0.37 10.46 15.32
C PHE A 307 1.14 9.61 14.31
N ASN A 308 0.45 8.67 13.67
CA ASN A 308 1.00 7.93 12.56
C ASN A 308 0.80 8.75 11.28
N SER A 309 1.86 9.41 10.78
CA SER A 309 1.79 10.24 9.56
C SER A 309 1.24 9.48 8.35
N SER A 310 1.45 8.16 8.36
CA SER A 310 0.83 7.21 7.47
C SER A 310 -0.71 7.24 7.51
N ASP A 311 -1.33 7.23 8.68
CA ASP A 311 -2.80 7.22 8.76
C ASP A 311 -3.40 8.58 8.36
N ALA A 312 -2.70 9.67 8.62
CA ALA A 312 -3.14 11.02 8.24
C ALA A 312 -3.08 11.29 6.73
N ILE A 313 -2.05 10.81 6.01
CA ILE A 313 -1.98 10.93 4.54
C ILE A 313 -3.08 10.10 3.87
N ALA A 314 -3.33 8.89 4.39
CA ALA A 314 -4.43 8.04 3.90
C ALA A 314 -5.80 8.71 4.12
N ALA A 315 -5.96 9.48 5.22
CA ALA A 315 -7.17 10.26 5.49
C ALA A 315 -7.29 11.52 4.60
N ALA A 316 -6.20 12.26 4.35
CA ALA A 316 -6.21 13.49 3.54
C ALA A 316 -6.62 13.23 2.08
N VAL A 317 -6.24 12.09 1.50
CA VAL A 317 -6.62 11.71 0.11
C VAL A 317 -8.10 11.34 -0.01
N SER A 318 -8.76 10.94 1.08
CA SER A 318 -10.21 10.64 1.07
C SER A 318 -11.10 11.87 0.90
N VAL A 319 -10.58 13.08 1.15
CA VAL A 319 -11.34 14.34 1.07
C VAL A 319 -11.41 14.88 -0.37
N HIS A 320 -10.40 14.62 -1.20
CA HIS A 320 -10.33 15.18 -2.57
C HIS A 320 -11.28 14.52 -3.60
N GLN A 321 -12.05 13.49 -3.23
CA GLN A 321 -13.02 12.88 -4.16
C GLN A 321 -14.41 13.53 -4.14
N ASN A 322 -14.67 14.56 -3.32
CA ASN A 322 -16.05 15.01 -3.11
C ASN A 322 -16.32 16.53 -3.03
N SER A 323 -15.43 17.40 -3.52
CA SER A 323 -15.76 18.84 -3.51
C SER A 323 -15.15 19.61 -4.67
N SER A 324 -15.94 19.80 -5.72
CA SER A 324 -16.09 21.14 -6.30
C SER A 324 -16.71 22.03 -5.20
N PHE A 325 -15.93 22.98 -4.68
CA PHE A 325 -16.46 23.98 -3.76
C PHE A 325 -15.80 25.33 -4.01
N ASP A 326 -16.54 26.20 -4.69
CA ASP A 326 -16.47 27.63 -4.51
C ASP A 326 -17.01 27.97 -3.11
N GLY A 327 -16.28 28.80 -2.36
CA GLY A 327 -16.82 29.58 -1.23
C GLY A 327 -16.78 28.95 0.17
N GLU A 328 -15.93 29.50 1.04
CA GLU A 328 -15.98 29.48 2.53
C GLU A 328 -16.13 28.15 3.30
N CYS A 329 -15.06 27.82 4.06
CA CYS A 329 -15.03 26.72 5.03
C CYS A 329 -16.00 26.95 6.21
N PRO A 330 -16.91 26.01 6.53
CA PRO A 330 -17.74 26.11 7.72
C PRO A 330 -16.98 25.68 8.98
N ASN A 331 -16.99 26.57 9.97
CA ASN A 331 -16.52 26.36 11.33
C ASN A 331 -17.46 25.38 12.06
N SER A 332 -17.04 24.14 12.31
CA SER A 332 -17.57 23.35 13.44
C SER A 332 -16.55 22.30 13.89
N GLY A 333 -16.09 22.49 15.12
CA GLY A 333 -14.95 21.84 15.72
C GLY A 333 -15.10 20.35 15.99
N VAL A 334 -14.04 19.62 15.69
CA VAL A 334 -13.32 18.81 16.69
C VAL A 334 -11.83 19.08 16.47
N SER A 335 -11.29 20.05 17.21
CA SER A 335 -9.89 20.47 17.09
C SER A 335 -8.98 19.37 17.66
N ALA A 336 -8.35 18.58 16.78
CA ALA A 336 -7.33 17.59 17.17
C ALA A 336 -6.01 18.26 17.62
N THR A 337 -5.92 19.58 17.50
CA THR A 337 -4.87 20.40 18.07
C THR A 337 -5.38 20.98 19.38
N ASN A 338 -4.78 20.60 20.51
CA ASN A 338 -5.01 21.21 21.82
C ASN A 338 -4.57 22.70 21.79
N GLY A 339 -5.33 23.57 21.13
CA GLY A 339 -5.06 25.01 21.05
C GLY A 339 -3.82 25.42 20.23
N MET A 340 -3.27 24.55 19.36
CA MET A 340 -2.19 24.98 18.45
C MET A 340 -2.75 25.75 17.26
N THR A 341 -2.03 26.82 16.89
CA THR A 341 -2.26 27.67 15.73
C THR A 341 -2.44 26.83 14.45
N PRO A 342 -3.41 27.17 13.57
CA PRO A 342 -3.55 26.51 12.28
C PRO A 342 -2.22 26.52 11.51
N GLY A 343 -1.77 25.37 11.02
CA GLY A 343 -0.53 25.24 10.25
C GLY A 343 0.70 24.73 11.03
N ILE A 344 0.62 24.57 12.35
CA ILE A 344 1.70 23.93 13.14
C ILE A 344 1.30 22.49 13.50
N TYR A 345 1.91 21.52 12.81
CA TYR A 345 1.77 20.11 13.13
C TYR A 345 2.94 19.65 14.00
N CYS A 346 2.72 19.45 15.28
CA CYS A 346 3.74 18.90 16.16
C CYS A 346 3.72 17.37 16.11
N LEU A 347 4.90 16.75 15.97
CA LEU A 347 5.08 15.31 16.13
C LEU A 347 5.05 14.97 17.63
N VAL A 348 3.89 15.13 18.28
CA VAL A 348 3.78 15.18 19.74
C VAL A 348 4.06 13.82 20.41
N THR A 349 4.11 12.74 19.64
CA THR A 349 3.90 11.40 20.18
C THR A 349 4.58 10.33 19.28
N GLY A 350 5.51 9.55 19.88
CA GLY A 350 6.17 8.38 19.27
C GLY A 350 7.65 8.53 18.91
N HIS A 351 8.28 7.41 18.49
CA HIS A 351 9.68 7.35 18.10
C HIS A 351 9.82 7.60 16.60
N TRP A 352 10.65 8.56 16.24
CA TRP A 352 10.87 8.96 14.86
C TRP A 352 12.35 8.82 14.50
N ARG A 353 12.64 8.60 13.22
CA ARG A 353 13.98 8.73 12.67
C ARG A 353 13.95 9.59 11.40
N LEU A 354 15.03 10.33 11.20
CA LEU A 354 15.32 11.01 9.95
C LEU A 354 16.34 10.18 9.16
N ARG A 355 16.10 10.01 7.85
CA ARG A 355 17.08 9.47 6.91
C ARG A 355 17.48 10.55 5.90
N SER A 356 18.78 10.73 5.67
CA SER A 356 19.29 11.58 4.58
C SER A 356 19.32 10.84 3.24
N ARG A 357 19.52 11.56 2.14
CA ARG A 357 19.73 10.96 0.81
C ARG A 357 20.84 9.92 0.76
N SER A 358 21.91 10.13 1.53
CA SER A 358 23.05 9.21 1.64
C SER A 358 22.78 7.97 2.50
N GLY A 359 21.60 7.87 3.13
CA GLY A 359 21.22 6.74 3.98
C GLY A 359 21.64 6.86 5.44
N LYS A 360 22.27 7.97 5.85
CA LYS A 360 22.57 8.23 7.28
C LYS A 360 21.26 8.37 8.07
N LEU A 361 21.25 7.86 9.29
CA LEU A 361 20.07 7.80 10.16
C LEU A 361 20.31 8.58 11.44
N TRP A 362 19.33 9.40 11.82
CA TRP A 362 19.27 10.06 13.12
C TRP A 362 17.99 9.67 13.81
N ARG A 363 18.12 9.05 14.99
CA ARG A 363 16.97 8.76 15.83
C ARG A 363 16.65 9.99 16.65
N MET A 364 15.42 10.46 16.58
CA MET A 364 14.92 11.46 17.50
C MET A 364 14.76 10.76 18.86
N ALA A 365 15.61 11.09 19.82
CA ALA A 365 15.44 10.62 21.18
C ALA A 365 14.09 11.11 21.70
N PRO A 366 13.30 10.28 22.43
CA PRO A 366 12.21 10.83 23.21
C PRO A 366 12.82 11.87 24.14
N SER A 367 12.38 13.12 24.02
CA SER A 367 12.82 14.17 24.92
C SER A 367 12.46 13.75 26.34
N PHE A 368 13.45 13.40 27.15
CA PHE A 368 13.42 13.97 28.49
C PHE A 368 13.41 15.46 28.24
N GLY A 369 12.31 16.12 28.61
CA GLY A 369 12.12 17.55 28.36
C GLY A 369 13.38 18.31 28.73
N VAL A 370 13.72 19.31 27.93
CA VAL A 370 14.79 20.26 28.25
C VAL A 370 14.46 20.84 29.63
N GLN A 371 15.08 20.31 30.68
CA GLN A 371 15.01 20.89 32.00
C GLN A 371 15.92 22.11 31.96
N ASN A 372 15.30 23.29 32.03
CA ASN A 372 16.01 24.49 32.42
C ASN A 372 16.57 24.25 33.83
N THR A 373 17.86 23.99 33.92
CA THR A 373 18.60 23.96 35.17
C THR A 373 19.52 25.17 35.22
N ALA A 374 18.90 26.32 35.49
CA ALA A 374 19.51 27.44 36.17
C ALA A 374 18.51 27.82 37.28
N SER A 375 18.63 27.14 38.43
CA SER A 375 19.31 27.62 39.64
C SER A 375 18.40 28.50 40.49
N ASP A 376 17.88 27.86 41.54
CA ASP A 376 17.42 28.36 42.84
C ASP A 376 17.41 29.87 43.09
N GLY A 377 16.21 30.33 43.44
CA GLY A 377 15.86 31.57 44.12
C GLY A 377 14.40 31.52 44.51
#